data_AF-A0A7C3ZCI8-F1
#
_entry.id   AF-A0A7C3ZCI8-F1
#
_cell.length_a   1.000
_cell.length_b   1.000
_cell.length_c   1.000
_cell.angle_alpha   90.00
_cell.angle_beta   90.00
_cell.angle_gamma   90.00
#
_symmetry.space_group_name_H-M   'P 1'
#
loop_
_entity.id
_entity.type
_entity.pdbx_description
1 polymer ?
#
loop_
_entity_poly.entity_id
_entity_poly.type
_entity_poly.pdbx_seq_one_letter_code
_entity_poly.pdbx_strand_id
1 'polypeptide(L)'
;MRKFILIIAMVAALIRLFNLTLPPLFFDESIHATILKSLFNGNYRYNPAYHGPLLYYLLYTPVQTLGESEFSLRILPALTGILVALTPLLYRRFIGSEAAIIAAVLVAISAIITNYSRFCREDIFQLLFTALFAYFIFRYLEKEKSLK
;
A
#
# COMPACT_ATOMS: atom_id res chain seq x y z
N MET A 1 13.12 -18.41 7.63
CA MET A 1 12.05 -17.38 7.63
C MET A 1 12.59 -15.94 7.54
N ARG A 2 13.44 -15.46 8.46
CA ARG A 2 13.96 -14.07 8.41
C ARG A 2 14.62 -13.69 7.09
N LYS A 3 15.49 -14.58 6.55
CA LYS A 3 16.13 -14.38 5.24
C LYS A 3 15.11 -14.19 4.11
N PHE A 4 14.05 -15.00 4.07
CA PHE A 4 12.99 -14.88 3.07
C PHE A 4 12.22 -13.57 3.17
N ILE A 5 11.86 -13.15 4.39
CA ILE A 5 11.20 -11.85 4.61
C ILE A 5 12.06 -10.71 4.02
N LEU A 6 13.36 -10.70 4.33
CA LEU A 6 14.28 -9.67 3.84
C LEU A 6 14.42 -9.69 2.32
N ILE A 7 14.56 -10.87 1.72
CA ILE A 7 14.67 -11.02 0.26
C ILE A 7 13.40 -10.53 -0.42
N ILE A 8 12.22 -10.95 0.06
CA ILE A 8 10.93 -10.54 -0.52
C ILE A 8 10.73 -9.03 -0.37
N ALA A 9 11.05 -8.46 0.80
CA ALA A 9 10.96 -7.03 1.04
C ALA A 9 11.89 -6.25 0.08
N MET A 10 13.12 -6.72 -0.10
CA MET A 10 14.11 -6.10 -1.00
C MET A 10 13.67 -6.17 -2.47
N VAL A 11 13.16 -7.32 -2.93
CA VAL A 11 12.64 -7.48 -4.29
C VAL A 11 11.41 -6.60 -4.50
N ALA A 12 10.46 -6.61 -3.56
CA ALA A 12 9.27 -5.76 -3.63
C ALA A 12 9.62 -4.27 -3.65
N ALA A 13 10.61 -3.86 -2.85
CA ALA A 13 11.13 -2.50 -2.80
C ALA A 13 11.81 -2.11 -4.12
N LEU A 14 12.68 -2.96 -4.65
CA LEU A 14 13.37 -2.71 -5.92
C LEU A 14 12.35 -2.50 -7.05
N ILE A 15 11.39 -3.41 -7.20
CA ILE A 15 10.37 -3.34 -8.26
C ILE A 15 9.50 -2.07 -8.17
N ARG A 16 9.17 -1.63 -6.95
CA ARG A 16 8.25 -0.50 -6.72
C ARG A 16 8.95 0.85 -6.71
N LEU A 17 10.18 0.93 -6.19
CA LEU A 17 10.90 2.19 -6.02
C LEU A 17 11.81 2.52 -7.21
N PHE A 18 12.27 1.52 -7.96
CA PHE A 18 13.12 1.75 -9.13
C PHE A 18 12.38 2.57 -10.18
N ASN A 19 12.95 3.74 -10.52
CA ASN A 19 12.39 4.68 -11.49
C ASN A 19 10.91 5.02 -11.20
N LEU A 20 10.56 5.24 -9.93
CA LEU A 20 9.19 5.54 -9.50
C LEU A 20 8.59 6.79 -10.18
N THR A 21 9.42 7.77 -10.50
CA THR A 21 9.01 9.03 -11.12
C THR A 21 9.07 9.02 -12.65
N LEU A 22 9.53 7.93 -13.27
CA LEU A 22 9.71 7.86 -14.71
C LEU A 22 8.40 8.02 -15.50
N PRO A 23 7.26 7.42 -15.09
CA PRO A 23 6.00 7.66 -15.78
C PRO A 23 5.46 9.07 -15.45
N PRO A 24 4.89 9.80 -16.43
CA PRO A 24 4.20 11.04 -16.15
C PRO A 24 3.01 10.81 -15.21
N LEU A 25 2.47 11.88 -14.62
CA LEU A 25 1.26 11.79 -13.80
C LEU A 25 0.08 11.30 -14.65
N PHE A 26 -0.60 10.28 -14.15
CA PHE A 26 -1.88 9.85 -14.71
C PHE A 26 -2.97 10.88 -14.38
N PHE A 27 -4.06 10.85 -15.16
CA PHE A 27 -5.19 11.75 -14.97
C PHE A 27 -5.68 11.77 -13.52
N ASP A 28 -5.91 10.60 -12.90
CA ASP A 28 -6.36 10.51 -11.51
C ASP A 28 -5.36 11.11 -10.52
N GLU A 29 -4.05 10.91 -10.75
CA GLU A 29 -3.02 11.46 -9.86
C GLU A 29 -3.00 12.99 -9.90
N SER A 30 -3.30 13.59 -11.05
CA SER A 30 -3.41 15.05 -11.18
C SER A 30 -4.61 15.62 -10.43
N ILE A 31 -5.74 14.89 -10.40
CA ILE A 31 -6.90 15.24 -9.58
C ILE A 31 -6.52 15.16 -8.10
N HIS A 32 -5.87 14.08 -7.68
CA HIS A 32 -5.42 13.90 -6.30
C HIS A 32 -4.45 15.00 -5.84
N ALA A 33 -3.49 15.37 -6.70
CA ALA A 33 -2.58 16.48 -6.43
C ALA A 33 -3.32 17.82 -6.26
N THR A 34 -4.34 18.08 -7.09
CA THR A 34 -5.16 19.30 -7.01
C THR A 34 -6.00 19.36 -5.73
N ILE A 35 -6.59 18.24 -5.34
CA ILE A 35 -7.34 18.12 -4.08
C ILE A 35 -6.41 18.31 -2.88
N LEU A 36 -5.21 17.72 -2.93
CA LEU A 36 -4.19 17.87 -1.89
C LEU A 36 -3.73 19.33 -1.74
N LYS A 37 -3.59 20.09 -2.83
CA LYS A 37 -3.34 21.55 -2.76
C LYS A 37 -4.44 22.30 -2.03
N SER A 38 -5.70 21.93 -2.26
CA SER A 38 -6.82 22.53 -1.54
C SER A 38 -6.76 22.22 -0.04
N LEU A 39 -6.26 21.04 0.35
CA LEU A 39 -6.00 20.69 1.75
C LEU A 39 -4.88 21.53 2.36
N PHE A 40 -3.77 21.74 1.66
CA PHE A 40 -2.70 22.64 2.11
C PHE A 40 -3.18 24.08 2.30
N ASN A 41 -4.07 24.57 1.44
CA ASN A 41 -4.64 25.91 1.51
C ASN A 41 -5.75 26.07 2.57
N GLY A 42 -6.11 25.01 3.30
CA GLY A 42 -7.20 25.04 4.29
C GLY A 42 -8.60 25.11 3.68
N ASN A 43 -8.74 24.87 2.39
CA ASN A 43 -10.00 24.98 1.63
C ASN A 43 -10.60 23.62 1.25
N TYR A 44 -10.01 22.52 1.72
CA TYR A 44 -10.51 21.18 1.41
C TYR A 44 -11.93 20.97 1.96
N ARG A 45 -12.81 20.49 1.09
CA ARG A 45 -14.15 20.03 1.44
C ARG A 45 -14.36 18.66 0.82
N TYR A 46 -14.90 17.73 1.60
CA TYR A 46 -15.26 16.42 1.07
C TYR A 46 -16.31 16.58 -0.02
N ASN A 47 -16.07 15.94 -1.17
CA ASN A 47 -17.00 15.88 -2.27
C ASN A 47 -17.17 14.40 -2.66
N PRO A 48 -18.41 13.86 -2.60
CA PRO A 48 -18.67 12.46 -2.88
C PRO A 48 -18.44 12.06 -4.34
N ALA A 49 -18.23 13.00 -5.25
CA ALA A 49 -17.78 12.73 -6.61
C ALA A 49 -16.33 12.17 -6.67
N TYR A 50 -15.56 12.31 -5.59
CA TYR A 50 -14.20 11.80 -5.46
C TYR A 50 -14.07 10.76 -4.35
N HIS A 51 -12.88 10.18 -4.24
CA HIS A 51 -12.55 9.15 -3.26
C HIS A 51 -12.55 9.66 -1.81
N GLY A 52 -12.53 8.71 -0.88
CA GLY A 52 -12.45 8.99 0.56
C GLY A 52 -11.22 9.82 0.92
N PRO A 53 -11.25 10.60 2.01
CA PRO A 53 -10.25 11.62 2.29
C PRO A 53 -8.89 11.07 2.76
N LEU A 54 -8.83 9.76 3.07
CA LEU A 54 -7.67 9.13 3.70
C LEU A 54 -6.38 9.34 2.90
N LEU A 55 -6.44 9.18 1.57
CA LEU A 55 -5.28 9.36 0.71
C LEU A 55 -4.69 10.76 0.87
N TYR A 56 -5.52 11.80 0.87
CA TYR A 56 -5.07 13.19 0.95
C TYR A 56 -4.39 13.49 2.30
N TYR A 57 -4.95 12.99 3.40
CA TYR A 57 -4.34 13.15 4.72
C TYR A 57 -3.03 12.37 4.85
N LEU A 58 -2.95 11.18 4.25
CA LEU A 58 -1.73 10.38 4.23
C LEU A 58 -0.61 11.05 3.41
N LEU A 59 -0.95 11.69 2.30
CA LEU A 59 0.00 12.38 1.42
C LEU A 59 0.42 13.77 1.91
N TYR A 60 -0.31 14.36 2.85
CA TYR A 60 0.01 15.68 3.41
C TYR A 60 1.45 15.72 3.93
N THR A 61 1.85 14.79 4.81
CA THR A 61 3.19 14.80 5.41
C THR A 61 4.32 14.57 4.39
N PRO A 62 4.28 13.53 3.52
CA PRO A 62 5.29 13.36 2.48
C PRO A 62 5.45 14.58 1.57
N VAL A 63 4.34 15.18 1.11
CA VAL A 63 4.40 16.34 0.22
C VAL A 63 4.89 17.59 0.95
N GLN A 64 4.48 17.80 2.21
CA GLN A 64 4.93 18.92 3.02
C GLN A 64 6.44 18.87 3.29
N THR A 65 6.99 17.67 3.52
CA THR A 65 8.39 17.50 3.96
C THR A 65 9.36 17.31 2.80
N LEU A 66 8.94 16.66 1.71
CA LEU A 66 9.78 16.37 0.55
C LEU A 66 9.55 17.35 -0.62
N GLY A 67 8.55 18.23 -0.51
CA GLY A 67 8.12 19.14 -1.58
C GLY A 67 7.15 18.49 -2.56
N GLU A 68 6.47 19.32 -3.36
CA GLU A 68 5.55 18.85 -4.40
C GLU A 68 6.32 18.22 -5.56
N SER A 69 6.16 16.90 -5.75
CA SER A 69 6.77 16.13 -6.83
C SER A 69 6.04 14.80 -7.04
N GLU A 70 6.26 14.15 -8.18
CA GLU A 70 5.77 12.79 -8.42
C GLU A 70 6.30 11.81 -7.38
N PHE A 71 7.51 12.04 -6.88
CA PHE A 71 8.12 11.20 -5.85
C PHE A 71 7.34 11.29 -4.54
N SER A 72 7.05 12.50 -4.04
CA SER A 72 6.35 12.67 -2.76
C SER A 72 4.89 12.20 -2.82
N LEU A 73 4.25 12.25 -3.99
CA LEU A 73 2.93 11.68 -4.22
C LEU A 73 2.92 10.15 -4.27
N ARG A 74 3.99 9.51 -4.74
CA ARG A 74 4.04 8.07 -5.00
C ARG A 74 4.80 7.25 -3.96
N ILE A 75 5.64 7.88 -3.13
CA ILE A 75 6.47 7.17 -2.16
C ILE A 75 5.63 6.38 -1.15
N LEU A 76 4.55 6.96 -0.65
CA LEU A 76 3.72 6.31 0.35
C LEU A 76 2.89 5.13 -0.22
N PRO A 77 2.24 5.25 -1.40
CA PRO A 77 1.71 4.09 -2.12
C PRO A 77 2.74 2.98 -2.36
N ALA A 78 3.97 3.33 -2.74
CA ALA A 78 5.03 2.36 -3.02
C ALA A 78 5.46 1.59 -1.76
N LEU A 79 5.66 2.30 -0.65
CA LEU A 79 5.94 1.68 0.66
C LEU A 79 4.79 0.78 1.11
N THR A 80 3.55 1.22 0.90
CA THR A 80 2.35 0.43 1.20
C THR A 80 2.32 -0.85 0.36
N GLY A 81 2.70 -0.79 -0.92
CA GLY A 81 2.83 -1.97 -1.78
C GLY A 81 3.88 -2.98 -1.30
N ILE A 82 4.97 -2.52 -0.69
CA ILE A 82 5.97 -3.40 -0.06
C ILE A 82 5.34 -4.11 1.14
N LEU A 83 4.58 -3.38 1.97
CA LEU A 83 3.87 -3.99 3.10
C LEU A 83 2.85 -5.03 2.62
N VAL A 84 2.08 -4.72 1.57
CA VAL A 84 1.13 -5.66 0.93
C VAL A 84 1.84 -6.94 0.51
N ALA A 85 3.02 -6.85 -0.11
CA ALA A 85 3.81 -8.02 -0.51
C ALA A 85 4.22 -8.92 0.67
N LEU A 86 4.34 -8.36 1.87
CA LEU A 86 4.66 -9.12 3.09
C LEU A 86 3.44 -9.66 3.82
N THR A 87 2.23 -9.17 3.53
CA THR A 87 1.01 -9.61 4.23
C THR A 87 0.76 -11.12 4.19
N PRO A 88 1.04 -11.89 3.11
CA PRO A 88 0.82 -13.34 3.11
C PRO A 88 1.63 -14.06 4.19
N LEU A 89 2.78 -13.52 4.61
CA LEU A 89 3.62 -14.09 5.66
C LEU A 89 2.96 -14.05 7.04
N LEU A 90 1.99 -13.14 7.26
CA LEU A 90 1.16 -13.14 8.47
C LEU A 90 0.29 -14.40 8.56
N TYR A 91 -0.14 -14.92 7.41
CA TYR A 91 -1.03 -16.07 7.30
C TYR A 91 -0.34 -17.42 7.44
N ARG A 92 1.00 -17.44 7.58
CA ARG A 92 1.82 -18.67 7.68
C ARG A 92 1.31 -19.71 8.68
N ARG A 93 0.65 -19.27 9.76
CA ARG A 93 0.10 -20.15 10.80
C ARG A 93 -1.14 -20.92 10.33
N PHE A 94 -1.87 -20.35 9.35
CA PHE A 94 -3.11 -20.89 8.84
C PHE A 94 -2.89 -21.75 7.58
N ILE A 95 -1.95 -21.35 6.73
CA ILE A 95 -1.70 -22.00 5.42
C ILE A 95 -0.35 -22.72 5.32
N GLY A 96 0.48 -22.68 6.38
CA GLY A 96 1.84 -23.20 6.37
C GLY A 96 2.89 -22.20 5.87
N SER A 97 4.16 -22.46 6.20
CA SER A 97 5.27 -21.54 5.89
C SER A 97 5.59 -21.49 4.40
N GLU A 98 5.56 -22.62 3.70
CA GLU A 98 5.89 -22.71 2.28
C GLU A 98 4.86 -21.96 1.43
N ALA A 99 3.57 -22.25 1.63
CA ALA A 99 2.48 -21.57 0.93
C ALA A 99 2.50 -20.05 1.17
N ALA A 100 2.77 -19.61 2.40
CA ALA A 100 2.87 -18.19 2.72
C ALA A 100 4.05 -17.50 2.01
N ILE A 101 5.20 -18.18 1.91
CA ILE A 101 6.37 -17.65 1.17
C ILE A 101 6.04 -17.57 -0.33
N ILE A 102 5.47 -18.62 -0.92
CA ILE A 102 5.09 -18.64 -2.34
C ILE A 102 4.09 -17.51 -2.64
N ALA A 103 3.04 -17.37 -1.81
CA ALA A 103 2.06 -16.30 -1.95
C ALA A 103 2.70 -14.90 -1.85
N ALA A 104 3.60 -14.68 -0.89
CA ALA A 104 4.31 -13.42 -0.73
C ALA A 104 5.21 -13.10 -1.96
N VAL A 105 5.88 -14.10 -2.53
CA VAL A 105 6.65 -13.94 -3.77
C VAL A 105 5.73 -13.54 -4.92
N LEU A 106 4.61 -14.25 -5.11
CA LEU A 106 3.63 -13.95 -6.18
C LEU A 106 3.06 -12.53 -6.06
N VAL A 107 2.73 -12.09 -4.84
CA VAL A 107 2.26 -10.71 -4.60
C VAL A 107 3.37 -9.70 -4.84
N ALA A 108 4.62 -10.00 -4.45
CA ALA A 108 5.75 -9.11 -4.64
C ALA A 108 6.03 -8.80 -6.12
N ILE A 109 5.93 -9.81 -7.00
CA ILE A 109 6.21 -9.70 -8.44
C ILE A 109 4.96 -9.44 -9.31
N SER A 110 3.75 -9.43 -8.72
CA SER A 110 2.51 -9.20 -9.45
C SER A 110 2.52 -7.85 -10.16
N ALA A 111 2.38 -7.87 -11.49
CA ALA A 111 2.34 -6.67 -12.32
C ALA A 111 1.16 -5.75 -11.94
N ILE A 112 0.00 -6.34 -11.63
CA ILE A 112 -1.21 -5.62 -11.25
C ILE A 112 -1.01 -4.88 -9.93
N ILE A 113 -0.57 -5.59 -8.88
CA ILE A 113 -0.37 -5.00 -7.55
C ILE A 113 0.79 -3.99 -7.58
N THR A 114 1.82 -4.25 -8.37
CA THR A 114 2.91 -3.30 -8.61
C THR A 114 2.40 -2.03 -9.27
N ASN A 115 1.51 -2.13 -10.27
CA ASN A 115 0.92 -0.96 -10.92
C ASN A 115 0.15 -0.09 -9.90
N TYR A 116 -0.77 -0.68 -9.14
CA TYR A 116 -1.55 0.05 -8.13
C TYR A 116 -0.70 0.65 -7.00
N SER A 117 0.46 0.07 -6.70
CA SER A 117 1.36 0.60 -5.67
C SER A 117 2.36 1.64 -6.18
N ARG A 118 2.45 1.88 -7.48
CA ARG A 118 3.39 2.87 -8.05
C ARG A 118 2.73 4.20 -8.42
N PHE A 119 1.42 4.29 -8.33
CA PHE A 119 0.66 5.51 -8.60
C PHE A 119 -0.02 6.03 -7.34
N CYS A 120 -0.23 7.35 -7.30
CA CYS A 120 -0.92 8.05 -6.24
C CYS A 120 -2.43 7.73 -6.25
N ARG A 121 -2.79 6.53 -5.79
CA ARG A 121 -4.17 6.01 -5.70
C ARG A 121 -4.44 5.35 -4.36
N GLU A 122 -5.70 5.33 -3.94
CA GLU A 122 -6.12 4.73 -2.67
C GLU A 122 -6.18 3.19 -2.68
N ASP A 123 -6.24 2.55 -3.86
CA ASP A 123 -6.44 1.10 -4.01
C ASP A 123 -5.45 0.27 -3.17
N ILE A 124 -4.18 0.67 -3.14
CA ILE A 124 -3.14 -0.10 -2.45
C ILE A 124 -3.30 -0.05 -0.92
N PHE A 125 -3.79 1.07 -0.40
CA PHE A 125 -4.10 1.21 1.03
C PHE A 125 -5.31 0.36 1.38
N GLN A 126 -6.36 0.41 0.55
CA GLN A 126 -7.53 -0.45 0.71
C GLN A 126 -7.15 -1.94 0.70
N LEU A 127 -6.26 -2.36 -0.21
CA LEU A 127 -5.76 -3.73 -0.26
C LEU A 127 -5.00 -4.12 1.02
N LEU A 128 -4.11 -3.25 1.52
CA LEU A 128 -3.41 -3.49 2.78
C LEU A 128 -4.39 -3.66 3.94
N PHE A 129 -5.31 -2.71 4.13
CA PHE A 129 -6.24 -2.76 5.24
C PHE A 129 -7.20 -3.95 5.16
N THR A 130 -7.64 -4.31 3.95
CA THR A 130 -8.46 -5.51 3.73
C THR A 130 -7.69 -6.79 4.11
N ALA A 131 -6.43 -6.90 3.69
CA ALA A 131 -5.57 -8.04 4.03
C ALA A 131 -5.27 -8.11 5.54
N LEU A 132 -5.09 -6.97 6.21
CA LEU A 132 -4.90 -6.94 7.67
C LEU A 132 -6.20 -7.27 8.42
N PHE A 133 -7.32 -6.73 7.97
CA PHE A 133 -8.64 -6.99 8.56
C PHE A 133 -8.98 -8.48 8.51
N ALA A 134 -8.81 -9.13 7.36
CA ALA A 134 -9.01 -10.58 7.22
C ALA A 134 -8.06 -11.39 8.13
N TYR A 135 -6.80 -10.96 8.28
CA TYR A 135 -5.86 -11.62 9.19
C TYR A 135 -6.33 -11.52 10.64
N PHE A 136 -6.82 -10.36 11.08
CA PHE A 136 -7.33 -10.19 12.44
C PHE A 136 -8.61 -10.98 12.69
N ILE A 137 -9.49 -11.13 11.69
CA ILE A 137 -10.64 -12.04 11.79
C ILE A 137 -10.15 -13.48 12.04
N PHE A 138 -9.22 -14.00 11.24
CA PHE A 138 -8.72 -15.35 11.46
C PHE A 138 -8.03 -15.52 12.81
N ARG A 139 -7.30 -14.50 13.28
CA ARG A 139 -6.69 -14.52 14.62
C ARG A 139 -7.73 -14.52 15.74
N TYR A 140 -8.82 -13.78 15.58
CA TYR A 140 -9.93 -13.78 16.54
C TYR A 140 -10.59 -15.16 16.63
N LEU A 141 -10.90 -15.77 15.48
CA LEU A 141 -11.52 -17.10 15.41
C LEU A 141 -10.61 -18.22 15.94
N GLU A 142 -9.30 -18.16 15.69
CA GLU A 142 -8.31 -19.09 16.26
C GLU A 142 -8.30 -19.02 17.79
N LYS A 143 -8.33 -17.80 18.35
CA LYS A 143 -8.35 -17.60 19.81
C LYS A 143 -9.64 -18.10 20.44
N GLU A 144 -10.80 -17.86 19.82
CA GLU A 144 -12.08 -18.34 20.34
C GLU A 144 -12.12 -19.88 20.42
N LYS A 145 -11.60 -20.58 19.40
CA LYS A 145 -11.48 -22.04 19.41
C LYS A 145 -10.56 -22.57 20.50
N SER A 146 -9.54 -21.82 20.91
CA SER A 146 -8.62 -22.24 21.99
C SER A 146 -9.18 -22.06 23.41
N LEU A 147 -10.26 -21.29 23.56
CA LEU A 147 -10.91 -21.01 24.84
C LEU A 147 -12.11 -21.93 25.12
N LYS A 148 -12.54 -22.72 24.10
CA LYS A 148 -13.56 -23.76 24.19
C LYS A 148 -12.89 -25.12 24.25
#